data_AF-A0A511JBI8-F1
#
_entry.id   AF-A0A511JBI8-F1
#
_cell.length_a   1.000
_cell.length_b   1.000
_cell.length_c   1.000
_cell.angle_alpha   90.00
_cell.angle_beta   90.00
_cell.angle_gamma   90.00
#
_symmetry.space_group_name_H-M   'P 1'
#
loop_
_entity.id
_entity.type
_entity.pdbx_description
1 polymer ?
#
loop_
_entity_poly.entity_id
_entity_poly.type
_entity_poly.pdbx_seq_one_letter_code
_entity_poly.pdbx_strand_id
1 'polypeptide(L)'
;MAEPTSEPHEPATESAPAPARELVPPASLRRLSLLGALIGIPVGLVAFGFITSVHYVEGWLWEDLPEALGTSTPPWYLVLGLPALGGVLVHVARMLPGDGGHSPIMGVAVGGNARPRDVWGVALAALATLPFGIVLGPEAPLIALGTIVAVWLTGWARLGPREGQVVGVAGAGAAMSTLFGGPLVSGLMLLEGGVGAGALVIPMLIPALASSAVAYVLITGLGTWSGLPMAGLAIVGLPEYRTVLVRDLVVAVVVGVLAALLARSVRYAATRLAQRESPTTRLPILVLGGLAVGGLALGARALGADSQDVLFSGQASVGGLVTQTSAWTVLVLLVAKALAYTISLGAGFRGGPIFPAIFLGAALATFAVIAFDVSPTVAVAIGAAAGMTAMTRMVVAPVLFAGLLVGRDGVTSITVAVLGTVTAWLTSAALDHQALRHERGVDADRAAVSTAPAGSALPGVTHHEEAEQP
;
A
#
# COMPACT_ATOMS: atom_id res chain seq x y z
N MET A 1 43.29 62.56 5.20
CA MET A 1 43.74 61.19 5.52
C MET A 1 43.44 60.94 6.97
N ALA A 2 42.35 60.25 7.24
CA ALA A 2 41.91 59.89 8.58
C ALA A 2 42.10 58.38 8.75
N GLU A 3 42.87 57.98 9.75
CA GLU A 3 43.05 56.61 10.20
C GLU A 3 41.81 56.16 10.99
N PRO A 4 41.23 54.96 10.73
CA PRO A 4 40.22 54.40 11.60
C PRO A 4 40.83 53.48 12.64
N THR A 5 40.41 53.69 13.88
CA THR A 5 40.69 52.92 15.09
C THR A 5 40.16 51.49 15.01
N SER A 6 40.98 50.52 15.43
CA SER A 6 40.66 49.10 15.57
C SER A 6 39.76 48.83 16.79
N GLU A 7 38.58 48.24 16.57
CA GLU A 7 37.75 47.65 17.64
C GLU A 7 38.25 46.24 18.00
N PRO A 8 38.18 45.81 19.29
CA PRO A 8 38.54 44.45 19.69
C PRO A 8 37.42 43.45 19.34
N HIS A 9 37.83 42.33 18.75
CA HIS A 9 36.96 41.19 18.41
C HIS A 9 36.50 40.47 19.69
N GLU A 10 35.21 40.60 20.04
CA GLU A 10 34.57 39.79 21.07
C GLU A 10 34.46 38.33 20.59
N PRO A 11 34.89 37.32 21.38
CA PRO A 11 34.72 35.93 21.01
C PRO A 11 33.24 35.57 21.00
N ALA A 12 32.76 35.09 19.85
CA ALA A 12 31.41 34.58 19.67
C ALA A 12 31.08 33.57 20.77
N THR A 13 30.17 33.96 21.68
CA THR A 13 29.51 33.05 22.60
C THR A 13 28.90 31.91 21.79
N GLU A 14 29.52 30.74 21.91
CA GLU A 14 29.02 29.44 21.51
C GLU A 14 27.56 29.34 21.97
N SER A 15 26.64 29.43 21.03
CA SER A 15 25.21 29.31 21.29
C SER A 15 24.96 27.93 21.88
N ALA A 16 24.62 27.88 23.16
CA ALA A 16 24.14 26.67 23.83
C ALA A 16 23.07 25.97 22.97
N PRO A 17 23.03 24.63 22.93
CA PRO A 17 21.99 23.90 22.21
C PRO A 17 20.62 24.32 22.76
N ALA A 18 19.75 24.83 21.89
CA ALA A 18 18.41 25.26 22.25
C ALA A 18 17.66 24.16 23.01
N PRO A 19 17.02 24.45 24.17
CA PRO A 19 16.38 23.43 24.98
C PRO A 19 14.96 23.10 24.46
N ALA A 20 14.63 21.81 24.51
CA ALA A 20 13.28 21.22 24.69
C ALA A 20 12.16 21.52 23.67
N ARG A 21 11.88 20.48 22.85
CA ARG A 21 10.54 20.02 22.37
C ARG A 21 9.42 21.09 22.35
N GLU A 22 9.07 21.59 21.17
CA GLU A 22 7.73 22.14 20.91
C GLU A 22 6.68 21.02 21.06
N LEU A 23 6.28 20.68 22.29
CA LEU A 23 5.09 19.89 22.53
C LEU A 23 3.86 20.73 22.14
N VAL A 24 2.95 20.15 21.36
CA VAL A 24 1.62 20.71 21.13
C VAL A 24 0.97 21.02 22.49
N PRO A 25 0.52 22.26 22.74
CA PRO A 25 -0.07 22.62 24.04
C PRO A 25 -1.18 21.65 24.46
N PRO A 26 -1.27 21.23 25.74
CA PRO A 26 -2.29 20.26 26.18
C PRO A 26 -3.73 20.69 25.88
N ALA A 27 -4.01 21.99 25.91
CA ALA A 27 -5.31 22.56 25.59
C ALA A 27 -5.68 22.40 24.10
N SER A 28 -4.73 22.57 23.18
CA SER A 28 -4.96 22.35 21.75
C SER A 28 -5.09 20.86 21.44
N LEU A 29 -4.30 20.00 22.10
CA LEU A 29 -4.44 18.55 21.96
C LEU A 29 -5.81 18.04 22.42
N ARG A 30 -6.34 18.55 23.54
CA ARG A 30 -7.71 18.24 23.99
C ARG A 30 -8.75 18.69 22.97
N ARG A 31 -8.65 19.93 22.47
CA ARG A 31 -9.55 20.47 21.43
C ARG A 31 -9.53 19.60 20.17
N LEU A 32 -8.34 19.25 19.69
CA LEU A 32 -8.16 18.41 18.50
C LEU A 32 -8.68 17.00 18.73
N SER A 33 -8.54 16.44 19.94
CA SER A 33 -9.07 15.11 20.27
C SER A 33 -10.59 15.07 20.29
N LEU A 34 -11.24 16.11 20.82
CA LEU A 34 -12.70 16.26 20.78
C LEU A 34 -13.20 16.43 19.34
N LEU A 35 -12.51 17.26 18.55
CA LEU A 35 -12.80 17.39 17.11
C LEU A 35 -12.62 16.05 16.39
N GLY A 36 -11.52 15.34 16.66
CA GLY A 36 -11.20 14.01 16.13
C GLY A 36 -12.31 12.99 16.42
N ALA A 37 -12.76 12.92 17.68
CA ALA A 37 -13.88 12.08 18.07
C ALA A 37 -15.16 12.43 17.29
N LEU A 38 -15.48 13.72 17.17
CA LEU A 38 -16.69 14.17 16.46
C LEU A 38 -16.66 13.83 14.96
N ILE A 39 -15.52 14.00 14.29
CA ILE A 39 -15.39 13.66 12.87
C ILE A 39 -15.33 12.15 12.61
N GLY A 40 -15.04 11.34 13.63
CA GLY A 40 -14.97 9.88 13.49
C GLY A 40 -16.27 9.28 12.97
N ILE A 41 -17.42 9.81 13.41
CA ILE A 41 -18.75 9.35 12.95
C ILE A 41 -18.94 9.59 11.44
N PRO A 42 -18.92 10.83 10.92
CA PRO A 42 -19.16 11.06 9.50
C PRO A 42 -18.08 10.43 8.62
N VAL A 43 -16.81 10.39 9.05
CA VAL A 43 -15.75 9.71 8.29
C VAL A 43 -15.97 8.20 8.25
N GLY A 44 -16.33 7.59 9.38
CA GLY A 44 -16.65 6.16 9.46
C GLY A 44 -17.84 5.78 8.58
N LEU A 45 -18.88 6.62 8.53
CA LEU A 45 -20.04 6.44 7.65
C LEU A 45 -19.66 6.57 6.16
N VAL A 46 -18.80 7.53 5.79
CA VAL A 46 -18.31 7.65 4.41
C VAL A 46 -17.46 6.45 4.04
N ALA A 47 -16.58 5.98 4.93
CA ALA A 47 -15.76 4.79 4.69
C ALA A 47 -16.61 3.54 4.53
N PHE A 48 -17.60 3.34 5.42
CA PHE A 48 -18.57 2.27 5.32
C PHE A 48 -19.34 2.33 4.00
N GLY A 49 -19.95 3.48 3.69
CA GLY A 49 -20.72 3.67 2.47
C GLY A 49 -19.90 3.42 1.20
N PHE A 50 -18.63 3.86 1.18
CA PHE A 50 -17.72 3.58 0.07
C PHE A 50 -17.44 2.09 -0.08
N ILE A 51 -17.10 1.38 1.01
CA ILE A 51 -16.84 -0.07 0.99
C ILE A 51 -18.09 -0.82 0.53
N THR A 52 -19.26 -0.49 1.07
CA THR A 52 -20.54 -1.08 0.66
C THR A 52 -20.84 -0.80 -0.80
N SER A 53 -20.55 0.41 -1.30
CA SER A 53 -20.73 0.73 -2.73
C SER A 53 -19.83 -0.12 -3.62
N VAL A 54 -18.57 -0.34 -3.23
CA VAL A 54 -17.66 -1.22 -3.97
C VAL A 54 -18.23 -2.63 -4.04
N HIS A 55 -18.59 -3.23 -2.90
CA HIS A 55 -19.14 -4.59 -2.87
C HIS A 55 -20.47 -4.73 -3.62
N TYR A 56 -21.33 -3.71 -3.54
CA TYR A 56 -22.59 -3.71 -4.27
C TYR A 56 -22.37 -3.69 -5.78
N VAL A 57 -21.48 -2.81 -6.28
CA VAL A 57 -21.16 -2.76 -7.71
C VAL A 57 -20.42 -4.02 -8.15
N GLU A 58 -19.57 -4.60 -7.30
CA GLU A 58 -18.91 -5.88 -7.56
C GLU A 58 -19.92 -7.03 -7.71
N GLY A 59 -20.85 -7.20 -6.76
CA GLY A 59 -21.91 -8.21 -6.86
C GLY A 59 -22.78 -8.00 -8.11
N TRP A 60 -23.15 -6.75 -8.41
CA TRP A 60 -23.94 -6.45 -9.60
C TRP A 60 -23.19 -6.81 -10.91
N LEU A 61 -21.90 -6.48 -11.00
CA LEU A 61 -21.10 -6.72 -12.21
C LEU A 61 -20.71 -8.19 -12.40
N TRP A 62 -20.46 -8.93 -11.33
CA TRP A 62 -19.85 -10.26 -11.37
C TRP A 62 -20.78 -11.41 -10.94
N GLU A 63 -21.97 -11.11 -10.43
CA GLU A 63 -23.00 -12.09 -10.06
C GLU A 63 -24.30 -11.82 -10.83
N ASP A 64 -24.96 -10.67 -10.58
CA ASP A 64 -26.27 -10.35 -11.16
C ASP A 64 -26.23 -10.21 -12.69
N LEU A 65 -25.20 -9.54 -13.23
CA LEU A 65 -25.05 -9.33 -14.66
C LEU A 65 -24.78 -10.66 -15.42
N PRO A 66 -23.85 -11.54 -15.00
CA PRO A 66 -23.74 -12.89 -15.56
C PRO A 66 -25.03 -13.70 -15.48
N GLU A 67 -25.77 -13.62 -14.37
CA GLU A 67 -27.04 -14.33 -14.20
C GLU A 67 -28.10 -13.81 -15.19
N ALA A 68 -28.22 -12.48 -15.33
CA ALA A 68 -29.11 -11.85 -16.31
C ALA A 68 -28.75 -12.20 -17.76
N LEU A 69 -27.48 -12.53 -18.03
CA LEU A 69 -27.00 -13.04 -19.32
C LEU A 69 -27.17 -14.56 -19.48
N GLY A 70 -27.77 -15.24 -18.49
CA GLY A 70 -28.04 -16.67 -18.50
C GLY A 70 -26.82 -17.55 -18.22
N THR A 71 -25.79 -17.02 -17.57
CA THR A 71 -24.54 -17.73 -17.26
C THR A 71 -24.33 -17.87 -15.75
N SER A 72 -23.91 -19.06 -15.30
CA SER A 72 -23.65 -19.32 -13.88
C SER A 72 -22.27 -18.85 -13.41
N THR A 73 -21.39 -18.48 -14.33
CA THR A 73 -20.07 -17.90 -14.03
C THR A 73 -19.82 -16.75 -14.99
N PRO A 74 -19.04 -15.73 -14.59
CA PRO A 74 -18.68 -14.62 -15.48
C PRO A 74 -18.13 -15.14 -16.82
N PRO A 75 -18.79 -14.83 -17.96
CA PRO A 75 -18.34 -15.23 -19.27
C PRO A 75 -17.06 -14.48 -19.64
N TRP A 76 -16.28 -15.05 -20.56
CA TRP A 76 -14.93 -14.58 -20.87
C TRP A 76 -14.87 -13.10 -21.29
N TYR A 77 -15.91 -12.61 -21.98
CA TYR A 77 -15.98 -11.23 -22.43
C TYR A 77 -16.22 -10.23 -21.29
N LEU A 78 -16.85 -10.65 -20.18
CA LEU A 78 -16.94 -9.80 -18.97
C LEU A 78 -15.62 -9.79 -18.22
N VAL A 79 -14.99 -10.96 -18.05
CA VAL A 79 -13.67 -11.09 -17.40
C VAL A 79 -12.61 -10.24 -18.12
N LEU A 80 -12.68 -10.13 -19.44
CA LEU A 80 -11.78 -9.30 -20.24
C LEU A 80 -12.24 -7.84 -20.33
N GLY A 81 -13.53 -7.61 -20.56
CA GLY A 81 -14.10 -6.30 -20.89
C GLY A 81 -14.30 -5.38 -19.69
N LEU A 82 -14.66 -5.91 -18.51
CA LEU A 82 -14.90 -5.10 -17.32
C LEU A 82 -13.61 -4.41 -16.84
N PRO A 83 -12.45 -5.09 -16.68
CA PRO A 83 -11.20 -4.40 -16.35
C PRO A 83 -10.82 -3.31 -17.36
N ALA A 84 -11.05 -3.53 -18.65
CA ALA A 84 -10.78 -2.56 -19.70
C ALA A 84 -11.70 -1.33 -19.61
N LEU A 85 -13.00 -1.55 -19.35
CA LEU A 85 -13.97 -0.50 -19.08
C LEU A 85 -13.59 0.29 -17.82
N GLY A 86 -13.15 -0.39 -16.77
CA GLY A 86 -12.59 0.24 -15.57
C GLY A 86 -11.43 1.18 -15.93
N GLY A 87 -10.54 0.78 -16.84
CA GLY A 87 -9.48 1.64 -17.37
C GLY A 87 -9.98 2.93 -18.03
N VAL A 88 -11.05 2.85 -18.85
CA VAL A 88 -11.69 4.04 -19.45
C VAL A 88 -12.30 4.94 -18.37
N LEU A 89 -13.03 4.36 -17.42
CA LEU A 89 -13.69 5.12 -16.36
C LEU A 89 -12.69 5.79 -15.41
N VAL A 90 -11.57 5.12 -15.10
CA VAL A 90 -10.45 5.71 -14.35
C VAL A 90 -9.85 6.88 -15.10
N HIS A 91 -9.66 6.77 -16.42
CA HIS A 91 -9.15 7.88 -17.23
C HIS A 91 -10.05 9.11 -17.10
N VAL A 92 -11.37 8.94 -17.21
CA VAL A 92 -12.36 10.01 -17.05
C VAL A 92 -12.35 10.58 -15.62
N ALA A 93 -12.35 9.73 -14.60
CA ALA A 93 -12.32 10.16 -13.21
C ALA A 93 -11.04 10.95 -12.86
N ARG A 94 -9.91 10.60 -13.49
CA ARG A 94 -8.63 11.32 -13.32
C ARG A 94 -8.57 12.66 -14.06
N MET A 95 -9.58 13.02 -14.84
CA MET A 95 -9.75 14.40 -15.36
C MET A 95 -10.31 15.36 -14.29
N LEU A 96 -10.90 14.82 -13.22
CA LEU A 96 -11.38 15.61 -12.09
C LEU A 96 -10.21 16.09 -11.21
N PRO A 97 -10.41 17.12 -10.37
CA PRO A 97 -9.39 17.58 -9.44
C PRO A 97 -8.85 16.45 -8.56
N GLY A 98 -7.53 16.48 -8.32
CA GLY A 98 -6.84 15.49 -7.50
C GLY A 98 -6.30 14.28 -8.27
N ASP A 99 -6.46 14.20 -9.60
CA ASP A 99 -5.94 13.12 -10.46
C ASP A 99 -6.27 11.70 -9.95
N GLY A 100 -7.43 11.54 -9.33
CA GLY A 100 -7.86 10.27 -8.73
C GLY A 100 -7.21 9.90 -7.40
N GLY A 101 -6.41 10.79 -6.81
CA GLY A 101 -5.70 10.56 -5.55
C GLY A 101 -4.26 10.09 -5.72
N HIS A 102 -3.65 9.71 -4.60
CA HIS A 102 -2.26 9.25 -4.57
C HIS A 102 -2.06 7.98 -5.42
N SER A 103 -0.92 7.91 -6.10
CA SER A 103 -0.53 6.71 -6.84
C SER A 103 -0.21 5.56 -5.87
N PRO A 104 -0.73 4.33 -6.11
CA PRO A 104 -0.48 3.19 -5.24
C PRO A 104 0.99 2.77 -5.17
N ILE A 105 1.79 3.09 -6.19
CA ILE A 105 3.23 2.77 -6.25
C ILE A 105 4.01 3.48 -5.15
N MET A 106 3.57 4.66 -4.74
CA MET A 106 4.21 5.46 -3.69
C MET A 106 3.93 4.92 -2.28
N GLY A 107 3.18 3.82 -2.17
CA GLY A 107 2.81 3.21 -0.90
C GLY A 107 1.67 3.93 -0.20
N VAL A 108 1.63 3.80 1.13
CA VAL A 108 0.58 4.38 1.97
C VAL A 108 1.02 5.78 2.41
N ALA A 109 0.36 6.81 1.88
CA ALA A 109 0.61 8.20 2.25
C ALA A 109 -0.47 8.72 3.20
N VAL A 110 -0.05 9.14 4.40
CA VAL A 110 -0.93 9.74 5.42
C VAL A 110 -0.57 11.23 5.55
N GLY A 111 -1.57 12.12 5.48
CA GLY A 111 -1.38 13.54 5.78
C GLY A 111 -0.91 14.44 4.63
N GLY A 112 -1.24 14.10 3.37
CA GLY A 112 -1.01 14.99 2.22
C GLY A 112 -2.00 16.17 2.14
N ASN A 113 -1.74 17.13 1.24
CA ASN A 113 -2.59 18.31 0.97
C ASN A 113 -3.88 17.94 0.21
N ALA A 114 -4.64 16.96 0.71
CA ALA A 114 -5.89 16.56 0.11
C ALA A 114 -6.93 17.67 0.31
N ARG A 115 -7.50 18.19 -0.78
CA ARG A 115 -8.46 19.29 -0.72
C ARG A 115 -9.88 18.75 -0.84
N PRO A 116 -10.89 19.43 -0.27
CA PRO A 116 -12.30 19.07 -0.44
C PRO A 116 -12.72 18.82 -1.89
N ARG A 117 -12.17 19.59 -2.84
CA ARG A 117 -12.45 19.45 -4.28
C ARG A 117 -11.95 18.15 -4.91
N ASP A 118 -10.99 17.48 -4.27
CA ASP A 118 -10.37 16.27 -4.80
C ASP A 118 -11.22 15.01 -4.50
N VAL A 119 -12.27 15.13 -3.66
CA VAL A 119 -13.10 14.01 -3.17
C VAL A 119 -13.71 13.17 -4.29
N TRP A 120 -14.27 13.81 -5.31
CA TRP A 120 -14.96 13.12 -6.40
C TRP A 120 -13.99 12.41 -7.33
N GLY A 121 -12.82 13.02 -7.61
CA GLY A 121 -11.77 12.37 -8.38
C GLY A 121 -11.31 11.08 -7.70
N VAL A 122 -11.04 11.14 -6.39
CA VAL A 122 -10.62 9.97 -5.60
C VAL A 122 -11.69 8.90 -5.56
N ALA A 123 -12.92 9.25 -5.18
CA ALA A 123 -14.01 8.28 -5.03
C ALA A 123 -14.35 7.59 -6.35
N LEU A 124 -14.51 8.36 -7.44
CA LEU A 124 -14.89 7.82 -8.74
C LEU A 124 -13.76 6.99 -9.36
N ALA A 125 -12.50 7.40 -9.22
CA ALA A 125 -11.39 6.61 -9.76
C ALA A 125 -11.25 5.27 -9.02
N ALA A 126 -11.49 5.24 -7.71
CA ALA A 126 -11.47 4.01 -6.95
C ALA A 126 -12.70 3.11 -7.24
N LEU A 127 -13.90 3.67 -7.37
CA LEU A 127 -15.10 2.94 -7.81
C LEU A 127 -14.99 2.43 -9.25
N ALA A 128 -14.22 3.09 -10.10
CA ALA A 128 -13.90 2.62 -11.45
C ALA A 128 -12.80 1.55 -11.48
N THR A 129 -12.03 1.42 -10.39
CA THR A 129 -10.90 0.47 -10.30
C THR A 129 -11.33 -0.83 -9.63
N LEU A 130 -11.84 -0.73 -8.40
CA LEU A 130 -11.98 -1.88 -7.49
C LEU A 130 -13.04 -2.90 -7.95
N PRO A 131 -14.32 -2.53 -8.14
CA PRO A 131 -15.33 -3.49 -8.56
C PRO A 131 -15.18 -3.93 -10.02
N PHE A 132 -14.33 -3.28 -10.82
CA PHE A 132 -14.03 -3.70 -12.20
C PHE A 132 -12.93 -4.78 -12.27
N GLY A 133 -12.55 -5.38 -11.14
CA GLY A 133 -11.64 -6.52 -11.09
C GLY A 133 -10.16 -6.17 -11.11
N ILE A 134 -9.79 -4.89 -11.03
CA ILE A 134 -8.39 -4.46 -10.97
C ILE A 134 -7.77 -4.87 -9.63
N VAL A 135 -6.52 -5.32 -9.66
CA VAL A 135 -5.85 -5.95 -8.51
C VAL A 135 -5.26 -4.88 -7.59
N LEU A 136 -6.13 -4.14 -6.91
CA LEU A 136 -5.79 -3.14 -5.89
C LEU A 136 -6.80 -3.21 -4.75
N GLY A 137 -6.44 -2.71 -3.57
CA GLY A 137 -7.33 -2.62 -2.43
C GLY A 137 -7.95 -1.22 -2.23
N PRO A 138 -8.93 -1.08 -1.32
CA PRO A 138 -9.58 0.19 -1.02
C PRO A 138 -8.81 1.09 -0.04
N GLU A 139 -7.61 0.71 0.39
CA GLU A 139 -6.91 1.32 1.53
C GLU A 139 -6.51 2.77 1.26
N ALA A 140 -5.81 3.02 0.14
CA ALA A 140 -5.38 4.37 -0.23
C ALA A 140 -6.55 5.34 -0.51
N PRO A 141 -7.59 4.97 -1.28
CA PRO A 141 -8.72 5.87 -1.49
C PRO A 141 -9.49 6.14 -0.20
N LEU A 142 -9.65 5.15 0.70
CA LEU A 142 -10.29 5.38 1.99
C LEU A 142 -9.49 6.32 2.90
N ILE A 143 -8.17 6.17 2.95
CA ILE A 143 -7.28 7.11 3.68
C ILE A 143 -7.45 8.54 3.13
N ALA A 144 -7.45 8.68 1.81
CA ALA A 144 -7.62 9.98 1.15
C ALA A 144 -9.01 10.58 1.42
N LEU A 145 -10.09 9.81 1.25
CA LEU A 145 -11.45 10.25 1.53
C LEU A 145 -11.63 10.63 3.00
N GLY A 146 -11.11 9.82 3.94
CA GLY A 146 -11.15 10.14 5.36
C GLY A 146 -10.43 11.44 5.69
N THR A 147 -9.25 11.64 5.11
CA THR A 147 -8.49 12.90 5.23
C THR A 147 -9.29 14.09 4.69
N ILE A 148 -9.85 13.97 3.48
CA ILE A 148 -10.59 15.04 2.82
C ILE A 148 -11.86 15.40 3.60
N VAL A 149 -12.64 14.41 4.01
CA VAL A 149 -13.89 14.62 4.76
C VAL A 149 -13.59 15.29 6.10
N ALA A 150 -12.55 14.86 6.81
CA ALA A 150 -12.15 15.49 8.07
C ALA A 150 -11.77 16.97 7.89
N VAL A 151 -10.95 17.29 6.89
CA VAL A 151 -10.55 18.67 6.57
C VAL A 151 -11.75 19.51 6.14
N TRP A 152 -12.64 18.94 5.32
CA TRP A 152 -13.84 19.63 4.86
C TRP A 152 -14.79 19.95 6.02
N LEU A 153 -15.07 18.97 6.88
CA LEU A 153 -15.96 19.11 8.03
C LEU A 153 -15.43 20.03 9.13
N THR A 154 -14.13 20.33 9.13
CA THR A 154 -13.51 21.22 10.12
C THR A 154 -13.09 22.57 9.53
N GLY A 155 -13.44 22.85 8.28
CA GLY A 155 -13.13 24.13 7.62
C GLY A 155 -13.68 25.36 8.36
N TRP A 156 -14.76 25.20 9.12
CA TRP A 156 -15.34 26.25 9.95
C TRP A 156 -14.49 26.60 11.19
N ALA A 157 -13.64 25.68 11.65
CA ALA A 157 -12.90 25.82 12.91
C ALA A 157 -11.65 26.73 12.81
N ARG A 158 -11.39 27.30 11.62
CA ARG A 158 -10.25 28.20 11.30
C ARG A 158 -8.92 27.66 11.82
N LEU A 159 -8.66 26.39 11.54
CA LEU A 159 -7.47 25.68 11.99
C LEU A 159 -6.21 26.18 11.28
N GLY A 160 -5.11 26.28 12.01
CA GLY A 160 -3.80 26.51 11.39
C GLY A 160 -3.34 25.31 10.54
N PRO A 161 -2.30 25.46 9.69
CA PRO A 161 -1.84 24.37 8.82
C PRO A 161 -1.47 23.08 9.57
N ARG A 162 -0.80 23.20 10.71
CA ARG A 162 -0.43 22.05 11.57
C ARG A 162 -1.67 21.36 12.17
N GLU A 163 -2.63 22.14 12.67
CA GLU A 163 -3.88 21.60 13.23
C GLU A 163 -4.73 20.92 12.16
N GLY A 164 -4.80 21.50 10.96
CA GLY A 164 -5.46 20.89 9.80
C GLY A 164 -4.83 19.56 9.40
N GLN A 165 -3.50 19.45 9.45
CA GLN A 165 -2.81 18.18 9.24
C GLN A 165 -3.20 17.14 10.30
N VAL A 166 -3.22 17.50 11.59
CA VAL A 166 -3.63 16.58 12.67
C VAL A 166 -5.07 16.10 12.46
N VAL A 167 -5.98 16.99 12.07
CA VAL A 167 -7.37 16.62 11.77
C VAL A 167 -7.46 15.72 10.55
N GLY A 168 -6.68 15.99 9.50
CA GLY A 168 -6.59 15.11 8.33
C GLY A 168 -6.10 13.71 8.69
N VAL A 169 -5.05 13.61 9.52
CA VAL A 169 -4.56 12.33 10.07
C VAL A 169 -5.64 11.64 10.91
N ALA A 170 -6.42 12.38 11.68
CA ALA A 170 -7.53 11.81 12.43
C ALA A 170 -8.62 11.23 11.53
N GLY A 171 -8.97 11.92 10.44
CA GLY A 171 -9.85 11.39 9.40
C GLY A 171 -9.31 10.13 8.72
N ALA A 172 -8.03 10.12 8.34
CA ALA A 172 -7.38 8.91 7.84
C ALA A 172 -7.47 7.75 8.84
N GLY A 173 -7.26 8.04 10.13
CA GLY A 173 -7.40 7.07 11.23
C GLY A 173 -8.80 6.49 11.34
N ALA A 174 -9.85 7.30 11.24
CA ALA A 174 -11.23 6.84 11.23
C ALA A 174 -11.51 5.89 10.06
N ALA A 175 -11.14 6.30 8.83
CA ALA A 175 -11.36 5.48 7.64
C ALA A 175 -10.58 4.14 7.68
N MET A 176 -9.32 4.17 8.10
CA MET A 176 -8.52 2.96 8.30
C MET A 176 -9.08 2.06 9.40
N SER A 177 -9.63 2.63 10.48
CA SER A 177 -10.22 1.85 11.56
C SER A 177 -11.45 1.09 11.08
N THR A 178 -12.28 1.72 10.24
CA THR A 178 -13.42 1.07 9.58
C THR A 178 -12.95 -0.05 8.66
N LEU A 179 -11.89 0.16 7.88
CA LEU A 179 -11.40 -0.83 6.91
C LEU A 179 -10.66 -2.02 7.54
N PHE A 180 -9.74 -1.76 8.47
CA PHE A 180 -8.81 -2.75 9.02
C PHE A 180 -9.27 -3.38 10.33
N GLY A 181 -10.56 -3.28 10.65
CA GLY A 181 -11.16 -4.01 11.77
C GLY A 181 -10.73 -3.49 13.13
N GLY A 182 -10.44 -2.19 13.25
CA GLY A 182 -10.39 -1.55 14.55
C GLY A 182 -9.33 -0.47 14.75
N PRO A 183 -9.41 0.22 15.89
CA PRO A 183 -8.59 1.40 16.18
C PRO A 183 -7.13 1.06 16.45
N LEU A 184 -6.83 -0.17 16.91
CA LEU A 184 -5.45 -0.58 17.21
C LEU A 184 -4.62 -0.71 15.93
N VAL A 185 -5.12 -1.45 14.92
CA VAL A 185 -4.39 -1.59 13.65
C VAL A 185 -4.25 -0.24 12.98
N SER A 186 -5.34 0.53 12.90
CA SER A 186 -5.30 1.89 12.35
C SER A 186 -4.28 2.79 13.06
N GLY A 187 -4.29 2.80 14.39
CA GLY A 187 -3.36 3.60 15.19
C GLY A 187 -1.89 3.19 14.99
N LEU A 188 -1.59 1.90 14.89
CA LEU A 188 -0.24 1.43 14.63
C LEU A 188 0.21 1.72 13.20
N MET A 189 -0.69 1.61 12.22
CA MET A 189 -0.40 2.03 10.84
C MET A 189 -0.08 3.53 10.76
N LEU A 190 -0.82 4.36 11.50
CA LEU A 190 -0.54 5.79 11.61
C LEU A 190 0.78 6.08 12.32
N LEU A 191 1.06 5.36 13.41
CA LEU A 191 2.30 5.50 14.16
C LEU A 191 3.50 5.16 13.28
N GLU A 192 3.46 4.01 12.60
CA GLU A 192 4.56 3.54 11.76
C GLU A 192 4.72 4.34 10.46
N GLY A 193 3.61 4.68 9.80
CA GLY A 193 3.63 5.54 8.62
C GLY A 193 4.07 6.97 8.96
N GLY A 194 3.86 7.40 10.20
CA GLY A 194 4.21 8.71 10.71
C GLY A 194 5.58 8.80 11.41
N VAL A 195 6.41 7.75 11.40
CA VAL A 195 7.71 7.73 12.12
C VAL A 195 8.59 8.93 11.72
N GLY A 196 8.54 9.36 10.47
CA GLY A 196 9.26 10.54 9.97
C GLY A 196 8.86 11.87 10.65
N ALA A 197 7.70 11.93 11.30
CA ALA A 197 7.23 13.11 12.05
C ALA A 197 7.92 13.25 13.43
N GLY A 198 8.71 12.26 13.85
CA GLY A 198 9.49 12.30 15.09
C GLY A 198 8.63 12.54 16.34
N ALA A 199 9.00 13.53 17.15
CA ALA A 199 8.32 13.84 18.41
C ALA A 199 6.83 14.23 18.24
N LEU A 200 6.40 14.61 17.03
CA LEU A 200 5.02 15.01 16.76
C LEU A 200 4.08 13.83 16.51
N VAL A 201 4.59 12.61 16.36
CA VAL A 201 3.75 11.44 16.01
C VAL A 201 2.73 11.13 17.11
N ILE A 202 3.10 11.21 18.39
CA ILE A 202 2.19 10.91 19.51
C ILE A 202 1.07 11.97 19.65
N PRO A 203 1.37 13.29 19.62
CA PRO A 203 0.34 14.32 19.57
C PRO A 203 -0.62 14.19 18.36
N MET A 204 -0.14 13.71 17.21
CA MET A 204 -1.00 13.45 16.05
C MET A 204 -1.84 12.18 16.22
N LEU A 205 -1.30 11.18 16.90
CA LEU A 205 -1.94 9.88 17.09
C LEU A 205 -3.12 9.95 18.07
N ILE A 206 -3.07 10.79 19.10
CA ILE A 206 -4.16 10.85 20.11
C ILE A 206 -5.51 11.24 19.48
N PRO A 207 -5.64 12.36 18.73
CA PRO A 207 -6.88 12.68 18.03
C PRO A 207 -7.30 11.62 17.02
N ALA A 208 -6.33 10.97 16.38
CA ALA A 208 -6.61 9.93 15.41
C ALA A 208 -7.15 8.65 16.04
N LEU A 209 -6.58 8.19 17.16
CA LEU A 209 -7.12 7.07 17.92
C LEU A 209 -8.52 7.36 18.46
N ALA A 210 -8.78 8.58 18.91
CA ALA A 210 -10.13 8.99 19.33
C ALA A 210 -11.11 8.91 18.14
N SER A 211 -10.70 9.41 16.97
CA SER A 211 -11.49 9.33 15.74
C SER A 211 -11.73 7.89 15.29
N SER A 212 -10.69 7.06 15.28
CA SER A 212 -10.73 5.63 14.99
C SER A 212 -11.67 4.87 15.90
N ALA A 213 -11.59 5.10 17.22
CA ALA A 213 -12.46 4.44 18.19
C ALA A 213 -13.92 4.78 17.94
N VAL A 214 -14.25 6.06 17.75
CA VAL A 214 -15.63 6.49 17.47
C VAL A 214 -16.13 5.95 16.14
N ALA A 215 -15.30 5.97 15.09
CA ALA A 215 -15.65 5.39 13.79
C ALA A 215 -15.94 3.88 13.91
N TYR A 216 -15.16 3.16 14.73
CA TYR A 216 -15.31 1.71 14.89
C TYR A 216 -16.48 1.30 15.80
N VAL A 217 -16.98 2.19 16.66
CA VAL A 217 -18.27 1.98 17.35
C VAL A 217 -19.41 1.81 16.35
N LEU A 218 -19.35 2.45 15.18
CA LEU A 218 -20.34 2.23 14.13
C LEU A 218 -20.35 0.79 13.61
N ILE A 219 -19.21 0.11 13.63
CA ILE A 219 -19.06 -1.26 13.14
C ILE A 219 -19.31 -2.28 14.25
N THR A 220 -18.80 -2.03 15.46
CA THR A 220 -18.97 -2.92 16.62
C THR A 220 -20.33 -2.82 17.29
N GLY A 221 -21.02 -1.70 17.11
CA GLY A 221 -22.31 -1.43 17.74
C GLY A 221 -22.21 -0.75 19.10
N LEU A 222 -23.36 -0.39 19.66
CA LEU A 222 -23.48 0.27 20.96
C LEU A 222 -24.72 -0.25 21.72
N GLY A 223 -24.49 -0.84 22.89
CA GLY A 223 -25.57 -1.40 23.71
C GLY A 223 -26.28 -2.55 23.01
N THR A 224 -27.57 -2.39 22.71
CA THR A 224 -28.38 -3.38 22.01
C THR A 224 -28.27 -3.30 20.48
N TRP A 225 -27.69 -2.23 19.94
CA TRP A 225 -27.44 -2.11 18.51
C TRP A 225 -26.14 -2.83 18.14
N SER A 226 -26.20 -3.75 17.19
CA SER A 226 -25.08 -4.60 16.75
C SER A 226 -24.09 -3.94 15.79
N GLY A 227 -24.29 -2.66 15.47
CA GLY A 227 -23.47 -1.93 14.50
C GLY A 227 -23.95 -2.11 13.06
N LEU A 228 -23.19 -1.53 12.14
CA LEU A 228 -23.40 -1.61 10.71
C LEU A 228 -22.91 -2.97 10.17
N PRO A 229 -23.63 -3.57 9.20
CA PRO A 229 -23.28 -4.88 8.66
C PRO A 229 -22.01 -4.78 7.80
N MET A 230 -20.87 -5.14 8.37
CA MET A 230 -19.59 -5.20 7.69
C MET A 230 -19.01 -6.60 7.84
N ALA A 231 -18.56 -7.20 6.73
CA ALA A 231 -17.93 -8.50 6.76
C ALA A 231 -16.72 -8.48 7.71
N GLY A 232 -16.68 -9.44 8.63
CA GLY A 232 -15.54 -9.58 9.54
C GLY A 232 -14.27 -9.89 8.75
N LEU A 233 -13.14 -9.34 9.20
CA LEU A 233 -11.83 -9.62 8.59
C LEU A 233 -11.27 -10.99 8.97
N ALA A 234 -11.76 -11.58 10.06
CA ALA A 234 -11.33 -12.90 10.49
C ALA A 234 -11.79 -13.96 9.48
N ILE A 235 -10.85 -14.79 9.04
CA ILE A 235 -11.14 -15.92 8.17
C ILE A 235 -11.80 -17.01 9.03
N VAL A 236 -13.07 -17.28 8.75
CA VAL A 236 -13.86 -18.27 9.49
C VAL A 236 -13.45 -19.69 9.11
N GLY A 237 -13.39 -20.58 10.09
CA GLY A 237 -13.13 -22.01 9.86
C GLY A 237 -11.65 -22.40 9.80
N LEU A 238 -10.74 -21.52 10.25
CA LEU A 238 -9.33 -21.85 10.39
C LEU A 238 -9.10 -22.88 11.53
N PRO A 239 -8.20 -23.85 11.35
CA PRO A 239 -7.89 -24.82 12.39
C PRO A 239 -7.16 -24.18 13.58
N GLU A 240 -7.49 -24.64 14.79
CA GLU A 240 -6.85 -24.13 16.00
C GLU A 240 -5.34 -24.45 16.03
N TYR A 241 -4.52 -23.44 16.32
CA TYR A 241 -3.06 -23.57 16.39
C TYR A 241 -2.53 -23.22 17.78
N ARG A 242 -2.05 -24.24 18.51
CA ARG A 242 -1.68 -24.13 19.93
C ARG A 242 -0.19 -24.14 20.23
N THR A 243 0.64 -24.69 19.35
CA THR A 243 2.06 -24.94 19.64
C THR A 243 2.94 -24.54 18.46
N VAL A 244 3.92 -23.68 18.71
CA VAL A 244 4.90 -23.28 17.70
C VAL A 244 5.85 -24.44 17.39
N LEU A 245 5.94 -24.81 16.11
CA LEU A 245 6.87 -25.86 15.65
C LEU A 245 8.10 -25.25 14.98
N VAL A 246 9.24 -25.93 15.04
CA VAL A 246 10.49 -25.49 14.37
C VAL A 246 10.29 -25.35 12.86
N ARG A 247 9.51 -26.25 12.24
CA ARG A 247 9.18 -26.16 10.81
C ARG A 247 8.49 -24.84 10.46
N ASP A 248 7.60 -24.36 11.32
CA ASP A 248 6.81 -23.16 11.09
C ASP A 248 7.71 -21.91 11.18
N LEU A 249 8.75 -21.94 12.03
CA LEU A 249 9.77 -20.89 12.10
C LEU A 249 10.60 -20.82 10.82
N VAL A 250 11.03 -21.97 10.30
CA VAL A 250 11.79 -22.03 9.03
C VAL A 250 10.93 -21.52 7.87
N VAL A 251 9.67 -21.95 7.80
CA VAL A 251 8.71 -21.48 6.80
C VAL A 251 8.50 -19.97 6.90
N ALA A 252 8.38 -19.41 8.10
CA ALA A 252 8.26 -17.97 8.30
C ALA A 252 9.45 -17.19 7.73
N VAL A 253 10.68 -17.67 7.97
CA VAL A 253 11.90 -17.07 7.40
C VAL A 253 11.86 -17.11 5.87
N VAL A 254 11.58 -18.28 5.29
CA VAL A 254 11.57 -18.48 3.83
C VAL A 254 10.49 -17.61 3.17
N VAL A 255 9.26 -17.64 3.68
CA VAL A 255 8.15 -16.85 3.14
C VAL A 255 8.45 -15.36 3.24
N GLY A 256 9.03 -14.89 4.36
CA GLY A 256 9.41 -13.48 4.50
C GLY A 256 10.44 -13.02 3.46
N VAL A 257 11.48 -13.82 3.23
CA VAL A 257 12.49 -13.55 2.18
C VAL A 257 11.84 -13.52 0.79
N LEU A 258 11.03 -14.53 0.47
CA LEU A 258 10.37 -14.64 -0.84
C LEU A 258 9.36 -13.50 -1.08
N ALA A 259 8.58 -13.13 -0.06
CA ALA A 259 7.64 -12.02 -0.12
C ALA A 259 8.36 -10.69 -0.38
N ALA A 260 9.50 -10.44 0.27
CA ALA A 260 10.33 -9.27 0.03
C ALA A 260 10.86 -9.20 -1.40
N LEU A 261 11.40 -10.32 -1.93
CA LEU A 261 11.90 -10.41 -3.30
C LEU A 261 10.79 -10.20 -4.34
N LEU A 262 9.64 -10.81 -4.11
CA LEU A 262 8.47 -10.67 -4.99
C LEU A 262 7.95 -9.23 -4.97
N ALA A 263 7.77 -8.64 -3.80
CA ALA A 263 7.32 -7.26 -3.66
C ALA A 263 8.32 -6.26 -4.28
N ARG A 264 9.63 -6.52 -4.18
CA ARG A 264 10.66 -5.72 -4.87
C ARG A 264 10.52 -5.82 -6.39
N SER A 265 10.33 -7.02 -6.92
CA SER A 265 10.13 -7.27 -8.35
C SER A 265 8.88 -6.59 -8.89
N VAL A 266 7.76 -6.75 -8.19
CA VAL A 266 6.48 -6.09 -8.51
C VAL A 266 6.64 -4.58 -8.53
N ARG A 267 7.21 -3.98 -7.48
CA ARG A 267 7.42 -2.52 -7.43
C ARG A 267 8.34 -2.03 -8.53
N TYR A 268 9.43 -2.74 -8.80
CA TYR A 268 10.35 -2.37 -9.87
C TYR A 268 9.70 -2.39 -11.25
N ALA A 269 8.94 -3.43 -11.56
CA ALA A 269 8.25 -3.52 -12.85
C ALA A 269 7.10 -2.49 -12.94
N ALA A 270 6.36 -2.27 -11.85
CA ALA A 270 5.31 -1.26 -11.78
C ALA A 270 5.85 0.16 -11.95
N THR A 271 6.97 0.52 -11.31
CA THR A 271 7.59 1.85 -11.49
C THR A 271 8.06 2.08 -12.92
N ARG A 272 8.64 1.05 -13.57
CA ARG A 272 9.02 1.10 -14.99
C ARG A 272 7.83 1.30 -15.91
N LEU A 273 6.69 0.68 -15.61
CA LEU A 273 5.45 0.89 -16.37
C LEU A 273 4.91 2.30 -16.15
N ALA A 274 4.90 2.79 -14.90
CA ALA A 274 4.42 4.13 -14.57
C ALA A 274 5.22 5.26 -15.21
N GLN A 275 6.53 5.06 -15.43
CA GLN A 275 7.37 6.00 -16.18
C GLN A 275 6.94 6.19 -17.65
N ARG A 276 6.12 5.28 -18.19
CA ARG A 276 5.57 5.41 -19.54
C ARG A 276 4.29 6.24 -19.58
N GLU A 277 3.66 6.51 -18.43
CA GLU A 277 2.43 7.29 -18.37
C GLU A 277 2.70 8.78 -18.66
N SER A 278 1.94 9.32 -19.60
CA SER A 278 1.84 10.73 -19.92
C SER A 278 0.37 11.09 -20.19
N PRO A 279 -0.02 12.38 -20.24
CA PRO A 279 -1.39 12.77 -20.52
C PRO A 279 -1.97 12.16 -21.80
N THR A 280 -1.14 11.96 -22.84
CA THR A 280 -1.55 11.38 -24.13
C THR A 280 -1.57 9.85 -24.14
N THR A 281 -0.80 9.19 -23.27
CA THR A 281 -0.69 7.73 -23.21
C THR A 281 -1.50 7.10 -22.08
N ARG A 282 -2.05 7.91 -21.17
CA ARG A 282 -2.83 7.44 -20.01
C ARG A 282 -3.99 6.53 -20.40
N LEU A 283 -4.84 6.95 -21.35
CA LEU A 283 -5.99 6.16 -21.78
C LEU A 283 -5.58 4.80 -22.36
N PRO A 284 -4.68 4.71 -23.38
CA PRO A 284 -4.28 3.43 -23.92
C PRO A 284 -3.57 2.54 -22.88
N ILE A 285 -2.75 3.11 -21.98
CA ILE A 285 -2.11 2.33 -20.90
C ILE A 285 -3.14 1.74 -19.94
N LEU A 286 -4.15 2.50 -19.53
CA LEU A 286 -5.21 2.02 -18.64
C LEU A 286 -6.06 0.93 -19.31
N VAL A 287 -6.47 1.14 -20.56
CA VAL A 287 -7.29 0.15 -21.30
C VAL A 287 -6.50 -1.13 -21.55
N LEU A 288 -5.27 -1.03 -22.05
CA LEU A 288 -4.40 -2.20 -22.27
C LEU A 288 -4.03 -2.87 -20.94
N GLY A 289 -3.84 -2.11 -19.88
CA GLY A 289 -3.62 -2.62 -18.54
C GLY A 289 -4.82 -3.43 -18.03
N GLY A 290 -6.03 -2.92 -18.20
CA GLY A 290 -7.26 -3.63 -17.90
C GLY A 290 -7.39 -4.93 -18.71
N LEU A 291 -7.22 -4.85 -20.03
CA LEU A 291 -7.24 -6.04 -20.90
C LEU A 291 -6.18 -7.07 -20.49
N ALA A 292 -4.98 -6.65 -20.09
CA ALA A 292 -3.94 -7.55 -19.63
C ALA A 292 -4.30 -8.21 -18.31
N VAL A 293 -4.89 -7.48 -17.35
CA VAL A 293 -5.41 -8.05 -16.09
C VAL A 293 -6.50 -9.10 -16.37
N GLY A 294 -7.50 -8.77 -17.19
CA GLY A 294 -8.55 -9.70 -17.58
C GLY A 294 -8.01 -10.91 -18.36
N GLY A 295 -7.02 -10.70 -19.25
CA GLY A 295 -6.35 -11.77 -19.97
C GLY A 295 -5.55 -12.72 -19.07
N LEU A 296 -4.89 -12.19 -18.04
CA LEU A 296 -4.20 -13.01 -17.02
C LEU A 296 -5.20 -13.84 -16.21
N ALA A 297 -6.35 -13.28 -15.85
CA ALA A 297 -7.42 -14.01 -15.16
C ALA A 297 -8.00 -15.14 -16.04
N LEU A 298 -8.23 -14.89 -17.32
CA LEU A 298 -8.65 -15.93 -18.28
C LEU A 298 -7.57 -17.00 -18.50
N GLY A 299 -6.31 -16.59 -18.57
CA GLY A 299 -5.18 -17.51 -18.66
C GLY A 299 -5.12 -18.43 -17.44
N ALA A 300 -5.28 -17.88 -16.23
CA ALA A 300 -5.35 -18.66 -15.01
C ALA A 300 -6.54 -19.65 -15.01
N ARG A 301 -7.71 -19.21 -15.49
CA ARG A 301 -8.89 -20.08 -15.70
C ARG A 301 -8.60 -21.24 -16.64
N ALA A 302 -7.95 -20.98 -17.77
CA ALA A 302 -7.53 -22.03 -18.71
C ALA A 302 -6.52 -23.01 -18.09
N LEU A 303 -5.74 -22.59 -17.10
CA LEU A 303 -4.78 -23.43 -16.38
C LEU A 303 -5.37 -24.13 -15.13
N GLY A 304 -6.68 -24.01 -14.90
CA GLY A 304 -7.40 -24.72 -13.83
C GLY A 304 -7.52 -23.96 -12.52
N ALA A 305 -7.22 -22.66 -12.48
CA ALA A 305 -7.46 -21.79 -11.32
C ALA A 305 -8.76 -20.98 -11.50
N ASP A 306 -9.27 -20.35 -10.43
CA ASP A 306 -10.39 -19.42 -10.58
C ASP A 306 -9.90 -18.06 -11.11
N SER A 307 -10.58 -17.52 -12.13
CA SER A 307 -10.32 -16.18 -12.64
C SER A 307 -10.55 -15.10 -11.58
N GLN A 308 -11.55 -15.27 -10.70
CA GLN A 308 -11.88 -14.28 -9.68
C GLN A 308 -10.81 -14.21 -8.58
N ASP A 309 -10.08 -15.30 -8.34
CA ASP A 309 -8.93 -15.30 -7.41
C ASP A 309 -7.73 -14.50 -7.95
N VAL A 310 -7.62 -14.32 -9.27
CA VAL A 310 -6.63 -13.43 -9.88
C VAL A 310 -7.09 -11.97 -9.83
N LEU A 311 -8.37 -11.72 -10.09
CA LEU A 311 -8.97 -10.39 -10.03
C LEU A 311 -9.06 -9.86 -8.59
N PHE A 312 -9.45 -8.60 -8.46
CA PHE A 312 -9.71 -7.90 -7.20
C PHE A 312 -8.50 -7.88 -6.24
N SER A 313 -8.73 -7.37 -5.03
CA SER A 313 -7.69 -7.25 -4.00
C SER A 313 -7.15 -8.59 -3.51
N GLY A 314 -7.96 -9.66 -3.62
CA GLY A 314 -7.65 -11.00 -3.09
C GLY A 314 -8.02 -11.21 -1.62
N GLN A 315 -8.60 -10.21 -0.92
CA GLN A 315 -8.99 -10.36 0.48
C GLN A 315 -9.93 -11.57 0.70
N ALA A 316 -11.02 -11.66 -0.09
CA ALA A 316 -12.00 -12.73 0.02
C ALA A 316 -11.41 -14.11 -0.36
N SER A 317 -10.45 -14.12 -1.28
CA SER A 317 -9.81 -15.34 -1.79
C SER A 317 -8.77 -15.95 -0.85
N VAL A 318 -8.28 -15.24 0.17
CA VAL A 318 -7.23 -15.78 1.06
C VAL A 318 -7.69 -17.07 1.75
N GLY A 319 -8.95 -17.14 2.20
CA GLY A 319 -9.48 -18.33 2.87
C GLY A 319 -9.53 -19.56 1.96
N GLY A 320 -9.98 -19.39 0.71
CA GLY A 320 -9.99 -20.45 -0.30
C GLY A 320 -8.59 -20.82 -0.80
N LEU A 321 -7.66 -19.86 -0.83
CA LEU A 321 -6.28 -20.08 -1.24
C LEU A 321 -5.52 -21.00 -0.29
N VAL A 322 -5.66 -20.81 1.03
CA VAL A 322 -4.91 -21.61 2.02
C VAL A 322 -5.45 -23.04 2.19
N THR A 323 -6.62 -23.34 1.61
CA THR A 323 -7.20 -24.68 1.56
C THR A 323 -6.93 -25.40 0.24
N GLN A 324 -6.25 -24.76 -0.72
CA GLN A 324 -5.85 -25.39 -1.97
C GLN A 324 -4.91 -26.57 -1.73
N THR A 325 -5.20 -27.69 -2.38
CA THR A 325 -4.38 -28.92 -2.34
C THR A 325 -3.41 -29.03 -3.52
N SER A 326 -3.68 -28.28 -4.59
CA SER A 326 -2.88 -28.30 -5.82
C SER A 326 -1.80 -27.22 -5.80
N ALA A 327 -0.53 -27.63 -5.68
CA ALA A 327 0.61 -26.71 -5.76
C ALA A 327 0.67 -26.00 -7.12
N TRP A 328 0.18 -26.66 -8.19
CA TRP A 328 0.05 -26.06 -9.50
C TRP A 328 -0.94 -24.89 -9.51
N THR A 329 -2.11 -25.07 -8.90
CA THR A 329 -3.13 -24.01 -8.82
C THR A 329 -2.61 -22.82 -8.04
N VAL A 330 -1.93 -23.05 -6.91
CA VAL A 330 -1.29 -21.98 -6.11
C VAL A 330 -0.22 -21.25 -6.92
N LEU A 331 0.59 -21.97 -7.71
CA LEU A 331 1.61 -21.37 -8.57
C LEU A 331 0.99 -20.48 -9.66
N VAL A 332 -0.06 -20.97 -10.33
CA VAL A 332 -0.79 -20.21 -11.34
C VAL A 332 -1.36 -18.93 -10.74
N LEU A 333 -2.03 -19.03 -9.58
CA LEU A 333 -2.59 -17.88 -8.88
C LEU A 333 -1.50 -16.89 -8.44
N LEU A 334 -0.40 -17.37 -7.85
CA LEU A 334 0.72 -16.53 -7.42
C LEU A 334 1.28 -15.71 -8.59
N VAL A 335 1.56 -16.37 -9.72
CA VAL A 335 2.14 -15.72 -10.90
C VAL A 335 1.15 -14.77 -11.55
N ALA A 336 -0.08 -15.22 -11.82
CA ALA A 336 -1.10 -14.40 -12.47
C ALA A 336 -1.46 -13.17 -11.61
N LYS A 337 -1.66 -13.35 -10.30
CA LYS A 337 -1.94 -12.26 -9.36
C LYS A 337 -0.76 -11.29 -9.26
N ALA A 338 0.49 -11.77 -9.21
CA ALA A 338 1.66 -10.90 -9.14
C ALA A 338 1.82 -10.04 -10.40
N LEU A 339 1.58 -10.61 -11.59
CA LEU A 339 1.61 -9.88 -12.85
C LEU A 339 0.45 -8.88 -12.95
N ALA A 340 -0.77 -9.30 -12.63
CA ALA A 340 -1.95 -8.44 -12.64
C ALA A 340 -1.80 -7.29 -11.63
N TYR A 341 -1.25 -7.56 -10.45
CA TYR A 341 -0.93 -6.55 -9.44
C TYR A 341 0.13 -5.57 -9.92
N THR A 342 1.20 -6.05 -10.58
CA THR A 342 2.23 -5.20 -11.19
C THR A 342 1.63 -4.22 -12.20
N ILE A 343 0.77 -4.73 -13.09
CA ILE A 343 0.08 -3.92 -14.10
C ILE A 343 -0.85 -2.92 -13.43
N SER A 344 -1.64 -3.37 -12.46
CA SER A 344 -2.59 -2.52 -11.73
C SER A 344 -1.89 -1.37 -11.00
N LEU A 345 -0.75 -1.64 -10.36
CA LEU A 345 0.09 -0.63 -9.73
C LEU A 345 0.66 0.35 -10.78
N GLY A 346 1.23 -0.18 -11.86
CA GLY A 346 2.03 0.57 -12.83
C GLY A 346 1.24 1.35 -13.90
N ALA A 347 0.05 0.88 -14.26
CA ALA A 347 -0.74 1.43 -15.37
C ALA A 347 -1.52 2.72 -15.02
N GLY A 348 -1.48 3.15 -13.75
CA GLY A 348 -2.11 4.39 -13.30
C GLY A 348 -3.53 4.23 -12.74
N PHE A 349 -3.94 3.01 -12.39
CA PHE A 349 -5.17 2.76 -11.63
C PHE A 349 -5.10 3.35 -10.21
N ARG A 350 -6.25 3.41 -9.52
CA ARG A 350 -6.36 4.03 -8.18
C ARG A 350 -6.90 3.04 -7.15
N GLY A 351 -6.10 2.83 -6.10
CA GLY A 351 -6.36 1.88 -5.03
C GLY A 351 -5.14 1.79 -4.12
N GLY A 352 -5.09 0.84 -3.21
CA GLY A 352 -3.98 0.62 -2.29
C GLY A 352 -3.28 -0.72 -2.53
N PRO A 353 -2.04 -0.87 -1.99
CA PRO A 353 -1.19 -2.00 -2.29
C PRO A 353 -1.27 -3.15 -1.27
N ILE A 354 -2.04 -3.05 -0.18
CA ILE A 354 -1.89 -3.94 0.98
C ILE A 354 -2.50 -5.33 0.72
N PHE A 355 -3.79 -5.41 0.38
CA PHE A 355 -4.47 -6.72 0.24
C PHE A 355 -3.87 -7.64 -0.85
N PRO A 356 -3.50 -7.15 -2.05
CA PRO A 356 -2.81 -7.99 -3.02
C PRO A 356 -1.49 -8.54 -2.50
N ALA A 357 -0.73 -7.74 -1.72
CA ALA A 357 0.53 -8.20 -1.15
C ALA A 357 0.30 -9.28 -0.06
N ILE A 358 -0.76 -9.15 0.73
CA ILE A 358 -1.20 -10.19 1.68
C ILE A 358 -1.54 -11.49 0.94
N PHE A 359 -2.29 -11.41 -0.15
CA PHE A 359 -2.63 -12.58 -0.97
C PHE A 359 -1.37 -13.28 -1.51
N LEU A 360 -0.41 -12.52 -2.04
CA LEU A 360 0.85 -13.09 -2.53
C LEU A 360 1.66 -13.76 -1.41
N GLY A 361 1.72 -13.14 -0.23
CA GLY A 361 2.36 -13.74 0.93
C GLY A 361 1.66 -15.02 1.41
N ALA A 362 0.32 -15.03 1.42
CA ALA A 362 -0.47 -16.22 1.74
C ALA A 362 -0.23 -17.33 0.72
N ALA A 363 -0.18 -17.02 -0.58
CA ALA A 363 0.10 -18.00 -1.65
C ALA A 363 1.48 -18.65 -1.47
N LEU A 364 2.50 -17.84 -1.14
CA LEU A 364 3.84 -18.36 -0.83
C LEU A 364 3.81 -19.32 0.38
N ALA A 365 3.05 -18.99 1.42
CA ALA A 365 2.91 -19.82 2.60
C ALA A 365 2.07 -21.09 2.35
N THR A 366 1.09 -21.05 1.44
CA THR A 366 0.28 -22.21 1.05
C THR A 366 1.11 -23.35 0.46
N PHE A 367 2.22 -23.06 -0.22
CA PHE A 367 3.13 -24.13 -0.65
C PHE A 367 3.63 -24.98 0.52
N ALA A 368 3.85 -24.38 1.69
CA ALA A 368 4.25 -25.11 2.89
C ALA A 368 3.09 -25.91 3.51
N VAL A 369 1.85 -25.44 3.36
CA VAL A 369 0.65 -26.23 3.71
C VAL A 369 0.64 -27.53 2.89
N ILE A 370 0.84 -27.42 1.58
CA ILE A 370 0.80 -28.56 0.66
C ILE A 370 2.00 -29.50 0.84
N ALA A 371 3.21 -28.95 0.96
CA ALA A 371 4.44 -29.75 0.95
C ALA A 371 4.83 -30.30 2.33
N PHE A 372 4.48 -29.60 3.41
CA PHE A 372 4.98 -29.91 4.76
C PHE A 372 3.87 -30.02 5.82
N ASP A 373 2.61 -30.03 5.40
CA ASP A 373 1.44 -30.11 6.29
C ASP A 373 1.47 -29.01 7.38
N VAL A 374 1.85 -27.80 6.98
CA VAL A 374 1.76 -26.60 7.82
C VAL A 374 0.30 -26.22 7.98
N SER A 375 -0.09 -25.80 9.17
CA SER A 375 -1.47 -25.35 9.42
C SER A 375 -1.83 -24.16 8.51
N PRO A 376 -3.00 -24.18 7.83
CA PRO A 376 -3.53 -23.02 7.12
C PRO A 376 -3.55 -21.73 7.96
N THR A 377 -3.81 -21.84 9.27
CA THR A 377 -3.78 -20.72 10.21
C THR A 377 -2.40 -20.08 10.33
N VAL A 378 -1.34 -20.90 10.30
CA VAL A 378 0.05 -20.43 10.28
C VAL A 378 0.37 -19.79 8.93
N ALA A 379 -0.11 -20.38 7.84
CA ALA A 379 0.12 -19.84 6.50
C ALA A 379 -0.54 -18.46 6.31
N VAL A 380 -1.78 -18.27 6.77
CA VAL A 380 -2.45 -16.96 6.80
C VAL A 380 -1.64 -15.96 7.64
N ALA A 381 -1.23 -16.35 8.85
CA ALA A 381 -0.52 -15.45 9.76
C ALA A 381 0.83 -14.97 9.18
N ILE A 382 1.66 -15.91 8.72
CA ILE A 382 2.95 -15.61 8.11
C ILE A 382 2.75 -14.82 6.82
N GLY A 383 1.86 -15.30 5.94
CA GLY A 383 1.64 -14.72 4.63
C GLY A 383 1.11 -13.29 4.68
N ALA A 384 0.14 -13.02 5.55
CA ALA A 384 -0.39 -11.67 5.73
C ALA A 384 0.65 -10.72 6.32
N ALA A 385 1.34 -11.15 7.39
CA ALA A 385 2.34 -10.31 8.05
C ALA A 385 3.53 -10.03 7.13
N ALA A 386 4.12 -11.07 6.53
CA ALA A 386 5.25 -10.94 5.61
C ALA A 386 4.90 -10.18 4.32
N GLY A 387 3.76 -10.50 3.70
CA GLY A 387 3.30 -9.86 2.46
C GLY A 387 3.03 -8.36 2.66
N MET A 388 2.29 -8.01 3.71
CA MET A 388 2.03 -6.60 4.03
C MET A 388 3.33 -5.88 4.41
N THR A 389 4.18 -6.44 5.28
CA THR A 389 5.49 -5.86 5.63
C THR A 389 6.37 -5.62 4.40
N ALA A 390 6.46 -6.62 3.52
CA ALA A 390 7.25 -6.51 2.29
C ALA A 390 6.79 -5.30 1.47
N MET A 391 5.49 -5.03 1.40
CA MET A 391 4.95 -3.93 0.61
C MET A 391 4.99 -2.56 1.32
N THR A 392 4.64 -2.49 2.61
CA THR A 392 4.49 -1.23 3.35
C THR A 392 5.73 -0.80 4.13
N ARG A 393 6.69 -1.71 4.36
CA ARG A 393 7.82 -1.55 5.29
C ARG A 393 7.43 -1.36 6.76
N MET A 394 6.17 -1.62 7.11
CA MET A 394 5.70 -1.65 8.49
C MET A 394 6.04 -3.00 9.16
N VAL A 395 6.13 -3.01 10.47
CA VAL A 395 6.53 -4.15 11.31
C VAL A 395 5.42 -4.56 12.26
N VAL A 396 4.88 -3.64 13.08
CA VAL A 396 3.90 -3.98 14.12
C VAL A 396 2.48 -4.07 13.53
N ALA A 397 2.10 -3.12 12.68
CA ALA A 397 0.78 -3.12 12.05
C ALA A 397 0.47 -4.41 11.25
N PRO A 398 1.39 -4.94 10.40
CA PRO A 398 1.17 -6.22 9.70
C PRO A 398 0.96 -7.41 10.63
N VAL A 399 1.70 -7.48 11.75
CA VAL A 399 1.58 -8.56 12.74
C VAL A 399 0.23 -8.49 13.45
N LEU A 400 -0.20 -7.29 13.84
CA LEU A 400 -1.53 -7.10 14.45
C LEU A 400 -2.64 -7.44 13.46
N PHE A 401 -2.49 -7.01 12.20
CA PHE A 401 -3.45 -7.32 11.16
C PHE A 401 -3.56 -8.83 10.90
N ALA A 402 -2.42 -9.52 10.82
CA ALA A 402 -2.39 -10.98 10.73
C ALA A 402 -3.11 -11.66 11.90
N GLY A 403 -2.92 -11.15 13.13
CA GLY A 403 -3.65 -11.58 14.32
C GLY A 403 -5.17 -11.42 14.20
N LEU A 404 -5.65 -10.32 13.60
CA LEU A 404 -7.08 -10.12 13.32
C LEU A 404 -7.60 -11.10 12.27
N LEU A 405 -6.83 -11.40 11.22
CA LEU A 405 -7.23 -12.35 10.18
C LEU A 405 -7.38 -13.77 10.71
N VAL A 406 -6.47 -14.22 11.58
CA VAL A 406 -6.52 -15.57 12.15
C VAL A 406 -7.46 -15.70 13.35
N GLY A 407 -7.83 -14.58 13.96
CA GLY A 407 -8.74 -14.55 15.11
C GLY A 407 -8.20 -15.29 16.33
N ARG A 408 -9.12 -15.77 17.18
CA ARG A 408 -8.79 -16.44 18.44
C ARG A 408 -8.04 -17.75 18.23
N ASP A 409 -8.37 -18.46 17.15
CA ASP A 409 -7.84 -19.79 16.86
C ASP A 409 -6.35 -19.76 16.45
N GLY A 410 -5.84 -18.58 16.08
CA GLY A 410 -4.46 -18.38 15.65
C GLY A 410 -3.62 -17.46 16.51
N VAL A 411 -4.01 -17.13 17.75
CA VAL A 411 -3.20 -16.19 18.57
C VAL A 411 -1.74 -16.66 18.73
N THR A 412 -1.51 -17.96 18.84
CA THR A 412 -0.16 -18.54 18.93
C THR A 412 0.65 -18.35 17.63
N SER A 413 -0.01 -18.28 16.47
CA SER A 413 0.68 -18.09 15.18
C SER A 413 1.23 -16.66 15.00
N ILE A 414 0.88 -15.73 15.89
CA ILE A 414 1.49 -14.39 15.92
C ILE A 414 3.01 -14.49 16.10
N THR A 415 3.53 -15.46 16.86
CA THR A 415 4.97 -15.66 17.06
C THR A 415 5.70 -15.91 15.73
N VAL A 416 5.15 -16.77 14.87
CA VAL A 416 5.73 -17.06 13.56
C VAL A 416 5.48 -15.93 12.56
N ALA A 417 4.35 -15.22 12.68
CA ALA A 417 4.07 -14.01 11.91
C ALA A 417 5.12 -12.92 12.15
N VAL A 418 5.52 -12.68 13.41
CA VAL A 418 6.59 -11.75 13.76
C VAL A 418 7.89 -12.11 13.05
N LEU A 419 8.26 -13.40 13.04
CA LEU A 419 9.48 -13.84 12.38
C LEU A 419 9.43 -13.60 10.86
N GLY A 420 8.29 -13.89 10.22
CA GLY A 420 8.07 -13.62 8.79
C GLY A 420 8.12 -12.12 8.46
N THR A 421 7.57 -11.27 9.33
CA THR A 421 7.68 -9.82 9.22
C THR A 421 9.14 -9.35 9.33
N VAL A 422 9.88 -9.82 10.34
CA VAL A 422 11.28 -9.39 10.55
C VAL A 422 12.13 -9.77 9.35
N THR A 423 11.99 -10.99 8.83
CA THR A 423 12.77 -11.45 7.67
C THR A 423 12.37 -10.69 6.41
N ALA A 424 11.08 -10.48 6.15
CA ALA A 424 10.62 -9.65 5.04
C ALA A 424 11.18 -8.23 5.10
N TRP A 425 11.18 -7.62 6.29
CA TRP A 425 11.70 -6.27 6.48
C TRP A 425 13.22 -6.20 6.26
N LEU A 426 13.98 -7.10 6.88
CA LEU A 426 15.45 -7.15 6.76
C LEU A 426 15.89 -7.40 5.32
N THR A 427 15.26 -8.35 4.63
CA THR A 427 15.54 -8.61 3.21
C THR A 427 15.20 -7.37 2.37
N SER A 428 14.06 -6.75 2.61
CA SER A 428 13.66 -5.55 1.86
C SER A 428 14.63 -4.38 2.09
N ALA A 429 15.16 -4.22 3.32
CA ALA A 429 16.16 -3.20 3.66
C ALA A 429 17.52 -3.49 3.01
N ALA A 430 17.95 -4.75 2.99
CA ALA A 430 19.19 -5.17 2.34
C ALA A 430 19.15 -4.88 0.83
N LEU A 431 18.03 -5.18 0.16
CA LEU A 431 17.83 -4.91 -1.27
C LEU A 431 17.89 -3.41 -1.60
N ASP A 432 17.31 -2.56 -0.76
CA ASP A 432 17.38 -1.10 -0.96
C ASP A 432 18.81 -0.58 -0.80
N HIS A 433 19.53 -1.07 0.22
CA HIS A 433 20.91 -0.68 0.45
C HIS A 433 21.81 -1.07 -0.74
N GLN A 434 21.57 -2.24 -1.35
CA GLN A 434 22.30 -2.66 -2.55
C GLN A 434 22.01 -1.75 -3.76
N ALA A 435 20.74 -1.38 -3.97
CA ALA A 435 20.35 -0.47 -5.04
C ALA A 435 21.03 0.90 -4.91
N LEU A 436 21.03 1.48 -3.70
CA LEU A 436 21.68 2.77 -3.42
C LEU A 436 23.21 2.72 -3.63
N ARG A 437 23.86 1.60 -3.28
CA ARG A 437 25.30 1.42 -3.54
C ARG A 437 25.60 1.38 -5.03
N HIS A 438 24.75 0.70 -5.81
CA HIS A 438 24.93 0.61 -7.26
C HIS A 438 24.78 1.99 -7.93
N GLU A 439 23.77 2.77 -7.54
CA GLU A 439 23.57 4.14 -8.04
C GLU A 439 24.76 5.05 -7.72
N ARG A 440 25.25 5.04 -6.46
CA ARG A 440 26.43 5.84 -6.07
C ARG A 440 27.70 5.43 -6.82
N GLY A 441 27.88 4.14 -7.10
CA GLY A 441 29.01 3.65 -7.90
C GLY A 441 28.95 4.15 -9.34
N VAL A 442 27.77 4.09 -9.96
CA VAL A 442 27.55 4.61 -11.32
C VAL A 442 27.78 6.12 -11.40
N ASP A 443 27.33 6.88 -10.40
CA ASP A 443 27.55 8.33 -10.37
C ASP A 443 29.03 8.68 -10.13
N ALA A 444 29.75 7.91 -9.31
CA ALA A 444 31.19 8.06 -9.13
C ALA A 444 31.97 7.75 -10.41
N ASP A 445 31.60 6.70 -11.14
CA ASP A 445 32.21 6.36 -12.44
C ASP A 445 31.92 7.43 -13.49
N ARG A 446 30.69 7.95 -13.54
CA ARG A 446 30.33 9.08 -14.44
C ARG A 446 31.08 10.36 -14.08
N ALA A 447 31.25 10.65 -12.79
CA ALA A 447 32.05 11.78 -12.35
C ALA A 447 33.52 11.58 -12.74
N ALA A 448 34.08 10.39 -12.55
CA ALA A 448 35.45 10.07 -12.94
C ALA A 448 35.69 10.21 -14.46
N VAL A 449 34.75 9.74 -15.29
CA VAL A 449 34.79 9.90 -16.76
C VAL A 449 34.62 11.37 -17.19
N SER A 450 33.82 12.16 -16.48
CA SER A 450 33.64 13.60 -16.74
C SER A 450 34.85 14.45 -16.30
N THR A 451 35.57 14.02 -15.27
CA THR A 451 36.80 14.68 -14.78
C THR A 451 38.07 14.19 -15.48
N ALA A 452 37.99 13.18 -16.34
CA ALA A 452 39.12 12.76 -17.16
C ALA A 452 39.47 13.90 -18.14
N PRO A 453 40.71 14.41 -18.14
CA PRO A 453 41.07 15.54 -18.98
C PRO A 453 40.89 15.17 -20.45
N ALA A 454 40.12 15.98 -21.18
CA ALA A 454 40.03 15.92 -22.63
C ALA A 454 41.39 16.32 -23.22
N GLY A 455 42.31 15.35 -23.34
CA GLY A 455 43.62 15.59 -23.96
C GLY A 455 44.75 14.78 -23.36
N SER A 456 44.90 13.54 -23.82
CA SER A 456 46.23 12.97 -24.04
C SER A 456 46.26 12.39 -25.45
N ALA A 457 46.36 13.29 -26.43
CA ALA A 457 46.91 12.92 -27.72
C ALA A 457 48.31 12.36 -27.47
N LEU A 458 48.56 11.13 -27.93
CA LEU A 458 49.90 10.55 -27.96
C LEU A 458 50.81 11.45 -28.82
N PRO A 459 51.99 11.88 -28.33
CA PRO A 459 52.92 12.66 -29.12
C PRO A 459 53.71 11.75 -30.07
N GLY A 460 53.64 12.08 -31.37
CA GLY A 460 54.72 11.91 -32.34
C GLY A 460 55.08 10.48 -32.76
N VAL A 461 54.60 10.07 -33.94
CA VAL A 461 55.44 9.32 -34.88
C VAL A 461 55.59 10.18 -36.12
N THR A 462 56.83 10.58 -36.34
CA THR A 462 57.34 11.52 -37.34
C THR A 462 57.09 11.06 -38.77
N HIS A 463 56.67 12.01 -39.62
CA HIS A 463 56.84 11.94 -41.06
C HIS A 463 58.34 11.81 -41.41
N HIS A 464 58.69 10.81 -42.21
CA HIS A 464 59.86 10.87 -43.09
C HIS A 464 59.35 10.81 -44.53
N GLU A 465 59.39 11.96 -45.21
CA GLU A 465 59.48 12.03 -46.66
C GLU A 465 60.88 11.59 -47.07
N GLU A 466 60.96 10.61 -47.98
CA GLU A 466 62.12 10.39 -48.83
C GLU A 466 61.65 10.23 -50.28
N ALA A 467 62.37 10.92 -51.16
CA ALA A 467 62.01 11.27 -52.52
C ALA A 467 62.33 10.18 -53.57
N GLU A 468 61.69 10.34 -54.73
CA GLU A 468 62.12 9.97 -56.09
C GLU A 468 62.48 8.50 -56.44
N GLN A 469 61.57 7.91 -57.24
CA GLN A 469 61.74 7.24 -58.56
C GLN A 469 63.15 6.86 -59.06
N PRO A 470 63.27 5.76 -59.84
CA PRO A 470 62.50 5.49 -61.06
C PRO A 470 61.62 4.24 -61.08
#